data_AF-A0A9W8LHC1-F1
#
_entry.id   AF-A0A9W8LHC1-F1
#
_cell.length_a   1.000
_cell.length_b   1.000
_cell.length_c   1.000
_cell.angle_alpha   90.00
_cell.angle_beta   90.00
_cell.angle_gamma   90.00
#
_symmetry.space_group_name_H-M   'P 1'
#
loop_
_entity.id
_entity.type
_entity.pdbx_description
1 polymer ?
#
loop_
_entity_poly.entity_id
_entity_poly.type
_entity_poly.pdbx_seq_one_letter_code
_entity_poly.pdbx_strand_id
1 'polypeptide(L)'
;GQGQGQGQGQGQGQGQKQKPEPAPSPFLNQQPIVILSRGEVPAVASADLERFGNVYVVAGSPLLRSDLARVRIHTASNAVVLANHEEWVRAAADSSTLLSLTGADTTATATADAPALLAVLNIEALTYSNGGFFLSVEFIHRENMQFVGDTDTLRINEVYGQAFLRPSFMSGRVYAPVMLDTLVCQAYYNGHLLEILQQLIFSHGNVTHALGLAKLRQAGIGGDGSGDDDGGGAPSHPLPEAAGSGHVFLVPVPRRLHRASYASLFSYCCFKHRAIPIALYRAAIHHRQPLWYVMPNPAPTCVLREGDRVYLIASTRPSLQ
;
A
#
# COMPACT_ATOMS: atom_id res chain seq x y z
N GLY A 1 73.64 1.38 37.94
CA GLY A 1 72.46 2.25 37.78
C GLY A 1 71.92 2.03 36.40
N GLN A 2 70.67 1.60 36.25
CA GLN A 2 69.51 2.45 35.91
C GLN A 2 69.66 3.05 34.49
N GLY A 3 68.74 2.93 33.53
CA GLY A 3 67.36 2.47 33.49
C GLY A 3 66.79 2.79 32.10
N GLN A 4 65.66 2.19 31.76
CA GLN A 4 64.99 2.11 30.45
C GLN A 4 64.37 3.41 29.91
N GLY A 5 64.15 3.46 28.58
CA GLY A 5 62.79 3.48 28.01
C GLY A 5 62.19 4.81 27.47
N GLN A 6 61.80 4.77 26.18
CA GLN A 6 60.60 5.37 25.53
C GLN A 6 60.43 6.91 25.60
N GLY A 7 59.85 7.67 24.66
CA GLY A 7 58.99 7.45 23.50
C GLY A 7 58.12 8.71 23.31
N GLN A 8 57.51 8.88 22.12
CA GLN A 8 56.41 9.81 21.78
C GLN A 8 56.76 11.30 21.54
N GLY A 9 56.10 12.04 20.63
CA GLY A 9 54.74 11.82 20.11
C GLY A 9 54.45 12.37 18.71
N GLN A 10 53.53 11.65 18.07
CA GLN A 10 52.77 12.01 16.89
C GLN A 10 51.71 13.05 17.27
N GLY A 11 51.56 14.11 16.48
CA GLY A 11 50.38 14.98 16.50
C GLY A 11 49.41 14.55 15.41
N GLN A 12 48.35 13.83 15.78
CA GLN A 12 47.21 13.54 14.90
C GLN A 12 46.23 14.73 14.95
N GLY A 13 46.06 15.41 13.82
CA GLY A 13 44.91 16.28 13.58
C GLY A 13 43.71 15.45 13.14
N GLN A 14 42.70 15.34 14.00
CA GLN A 14 41.42 14.71 13.67
C GLN A 14 40.61 15.64 12.76
N GLY A 15 40.57 15.33 11.46
CA GLY A 15 39.56 15.84 10.55
C GLY A 15 38.25 15.09 10.76
N GLN A 16 37.23 15.78 11.26
CA GLN A 16 35.86 15.26 11.32
C GLN A 16 35.38 14.96 9.89
N LYS A 17 35.20 13.67 9.58
CA LYS A 17 34.53 13.21 8.36
C LYS A 17 33.05 13.59 8.48
N GLN A 18 32.65 14.69 7.84
CA GLN A 18 31.24 15.01 7.65
C GLN A 18 30.57 13.85 6.92
N LYS A 19 29.52 13.30 7.54
CA LYS A 19 28.65 12.29 6.93
C LYS A 19 28.05 12.93 5.66
N PRO A 20 28.20 12.34 4.47
CA PRO A 20 27.61 12.91 3.26
C PRO A 20 26.10 12.97 3.44
N GLU A 21 25.57 14.19 3.29
CA GLU A 21 24.15 14.46 3.36
C GLU A 21 23.47 13.72 2.20
N PRO A 22 22.46 12.85 2.46
CA PRO A 22 21.80 12.12 1.40
C PRO A 22 21.10 13.12 0.47
N ALA A 23 21.33 12.99 -0.84
CA ALA A 23 20.67 13.81 -1.84
C ALA A 23 19.15 13.80 -1.58
N PRO A 24 18.48 14.96 -1.61
CA PRO A 24 17.06 15.05 -1.32
C PRO A 24 16.30 14.15 -2.29
N SER A 25 15.48 13.26 -1.74
CA SER A 25 14.65 12.42 -2.59
C SER A 25 13.68 13.31 -3.37
N PRO A 26 13.41 13.03 -4.66
CA PRO A 26 12.44 13.78 -5.45
C PRO A 26 11.00 13.63 -4.94
N PHE A 27 10.77 12.76 -3.94
CA PHE A 27 9.46 12.42 -3.40
C PHE A 27 9.41 12.66 -1.89
N LEU A 28 9.24 13.92 -1.51
CA LEU A 28 8.94 14.26 -0.13
C LEU A 28 7.48 13.88 0.18
N ASN A 29 7.30 12.90 1.07
CA ASN A 29 6.00 12.50 1.53
C ASN A 29 5.40 13.61 2.41
N GLN A 30 4.30 14.23 1.96
CA GLN A 30 3.64 15.32 2.68
C GLN A 30 2.68 14.82 3.77
N GLN A 31 2.30 13.54 3.74
CA GLN A 31 1.39 12.95 4.70
C GLN A 31 2.18 12.21 5.78
N PRO A 32 2.06 12.54 7.08
CA PRO A 32 2.70 11.78 8.14
C PRO A 32 2.31 10.29 8.09
N ILE A 33 3.30 9.41 7.97
CA ILE A 33 3.12 7.95 8.03
C ILE A 33 3.71 7.46 9.36
N VAL A 34 2.94 6.71 10.14
CA VAL A 34 3.40 6.09 11.37
C VAL A 34 3.34 4.57 11.21
N ILE A 35 4.49 3.92 11.29
CA ILE A 35 4.64 2.47 11.22
C ILE A 35 4.72 1.94 12.66
N LEU A 36 3.74 1.15 13.06
CA LEU A 36 3.70 0.48 14.37
C LEU A 36 4.12 -0.99 14.21
N SER A 37 5.29 -1.36 14.74
CA SER A 37 5.85 -2.71 14.59
C SER A 37 6.51 -3.23 15.87
N ARG A 38 6.48 -4.56 16.08
CA ARG A 38 7.03 -5.19 17.30
C ARG A 38 8.55 -5.21 17.36
N GLY A 39 9.22 -5.15 16.22
CA GLY A 39 10.69 -5.21 16.11
C GLY A 39 11.30 -3.87 15.76
N GLU A 40 12.60 -3.75 16.06
CA GLU A 40 13.44 -2.69 15.49
C GLU A 40 13.51 -2.86 13.97
N VAL A 41 13.38 -1.75 13.26
CA VAL A 41 13.53 -1.74 11.81
C VAL A 41 15.00 -1.95 11.47
N PRO A 42 15.35 -2.89 10.58
CA PRO A 42 16.73 -3.10 10.16
C PRO A 42 17.37 -1.80 9.69
N ALA A 43 18.65 -1.58 10.00
CA ALA A 43 19.35 -0.31 9.70
C ALA A 43 19.25 0.10 8.22
N VAL A 44 19.27 -0.87 7.30
CA VAL A 44 19.10 -0.64 5.86
C VAL A 44 17.71 -0.07 5.55
N ALA A 45 16.65 -0.69 6.08
CA ALA A 45 15.29 -0.22 5.88
C ALA A 45 15.05 1.15 6.55
N SER A 46 15.66 1.40 7.72
CA SER A 46 15.59 2.71 8.38
C SER A 46 16.20 3.81 7.50
N ALA A 47 17.38 3.55 6.92
CA ALA A 47 18.06 4.50 6.04
C ALA A 47 17.28 4.77 4.74
N ASP A 48 16.53 3.80 4.24
CA ASP A 48 15.64 3.99 3.09
C ASP A 48 14.39 4.79 3.46
N LEU A 49 13.77 4.53 4.63
CA LEU A 49 12.60 5.25 5.11
C LEU A 49 12.90 6.74 5.41
N GLU A 50 14.08 7.04 5.95
CA GLU A 50 14.53 8.41 6.23
C GLU A 50 14.52 9.30 4.98
N ARG A 51 14.69 8.73 3.78
CA ARG A 51 14.71 9.48 2.51
C ARG A 51 13.36 10.05 2.13
N PHE A 52 12.26 9.44 2.56
CA PHE A 52 10.91 9.84 2.15
C PHE A 52 10.37 11.04 2.95
N GLY A 53 10.93 11.33 4.13
CA GLY A 53 10.44 12.37 5.03
C GLY A 53 9.06 12.05 5.64
N ASN A 54 8.76 12.61 6.80
CA ASN A 54 7.47 12.40 7.51
C ASN A 54 7.08 10.92 7.71
N VAL A 55 8.06 10.02 7.82
CA VAL A 55 7.86 8.62 8.20
C VAL A 55 8.39 8.41 9.61
N TYR A 56 7.56 7.86 10.49
CA TYR A 56 7.88 7.60 11.88
C TYR A 56 7.71 6.12 12.18
N VAL A 57 8.69 5.51 12.83
CA VAL A 57 8.62 4.14 13.29
C VAL A 57 8.44 4.14 14.80
N VAL A 58 7.42 3.44 15.28
CA VAL A 58 7.13 3.31 16.70
C VAL A 58 7.12 1.83 17.07
N ALA A 59 7.98 1.45 18.02
CA ALA A 59 7.97 0.11 18.57
C ALA A 59 6.66 -0.15 19.35
N GLY A 60 6.03 -1.28 19.09
CA GLY A 60 4.80 -1.70 19.78
C GLY A 60 4.00 -2.74 18.99
N SER A 61 2.78 -3.00 19.45
CA SER A 61 1.90 -4.01 18.87
C SER A 61 0.51 -3.45 18.61
N PRO A 62 -0.06 -3.60 17.40
CA PRO A 62 -1.44 -3.19 17.13
C PRO A 62 -2.48 -4.01 17.90
N LEU A 63 -2.07 -5.12 18.54
CA LEU A 63 -2.92 -5.88 19.46
C LEU A 63 -3.14 -5.16 20.81
N LEU A 64 -2.29 -4.17 21.14
CA LEU A 64 -2.41 -3.39 22.37
C LEU A 64 -3.03 -2.03 22.05
N ARG A 65 -4.22 -1.76 22.62
CA ARG A 65 -4.91 -0.48 22.43
C ARG A 65 -4.10 0.72 22.92
N SER A 66 -3.25 0.54 23.93
CA SER A 66 -2.33 1.58 24.43
C SER A 66 -1.33 2.03 23.37
N ASP A 67 -0.81 1.10 22.57
CA ASP A 67 0.15 1.40 21.51
C ASP A 67 -0.54 2.11 20.34
N LEU A 68 -1.74 1.66 19.96
CA LEU A 68 -2.59 2.33 18.97
C LEU A 68 -2.96 3.77 19.39
N ALA A 69 -3.27 3.97 20.68
CA ALA A 69 -3.53 5.29 21.23
C ALA A 69 -2.27 6.17 21.22
N ARG A 70 -1.09 5.60 21.54
CA ARG A 70 0.21 6.29 21.50
C ARG A 70 0.55 6.82 20.11
N VAL A 71 0.23 6.07 19.06
CA VAL A 71 0.40 6.51 17.66
C VAL A 71 -0.76 7.38 17.15
N ARG A 72 -1.70 7.77 18.04
CA ARG A 72 -2.83 8.66 17.75
C ARG A 72 -3.78 8.16 16.65
N ILE A 73 -4.05 6.85 16.62
CA ILE A 73 -4.94 6.23 15.61
C ILE A 73 -6.29 6.94 15.45
N HIS A 74 -6.83 7.51 16.54
CA HIS A 74 -8.09 8.25 16.57
C HIS A 74 -8.11 9.51 15.68
N THR A 75 -6.95 10.07 15.35
CA THR A 75 -6.80 11.23 14.45
C THR A 75 -6.38 10.87 13.03
N ALA A 76 -6.04 9.60 12.78
CA ALA A 76 -5.57 9.17 11.48
C ALA A 76 -6.70 9.30 10.43
N SER A 77 -6.34 9.63 9.20
CA SER A 77 -7.29 9.58 8.08
C SER A 77 -7.45 8.16 7.54
N ASN A 78 -6.36 7.38 7.57
CA ASN A 78 -6.33 6.01 7.07
C ASN A 78 -5.47 5.13 7.97
N ALA A 79 -5.75 3.83 7.97
CA ALA A 79 -4.85 2.82 8.50
C ALA A 79 -4.71 1.65 7.53
N VAL A 80 -3.52 1.06 7.52
CA VAL A 80 -3.21 -0.15 6.75
C VAL A 80 -2.72 -1.20 7.73
N VAL A 81 -3.36 -2.37 7.72
CA VAL A 81 -2.94 -3.54 8.48
C VAL A 81 -2.37 -4.54 7.48
N LEU A 82 -1.08 -4.84 7.60
CA LEU A 82 -0.40 -5.82 6.77
C LEU A 82 -0.33 -7.16 7.51
N ALA A 83 -0.51 -8.25 6.78
CA ALA A 83 -0.42 -9.59 7.35
C ALA A 83 1.05 -10.02 7.45
N ASN A 84 1.44 -10.66 8.56
CA ASN A 84 2.80 -11.14 8.71
C ASN A 84 3.00 -12.49 8.01
N HIS A 85 3.18 -12.44 6.69
CA HIS A 85 3.39 -13.63 5.86
C HIS A 85 4.65 -14.41 6.27
N GLU A 86 5.71 -13.73 6.71
CA GLU A 86 6.95 -14.41 7.12
C GLU A 86 6.77 -15.25 8.39
N GLU A 87 6.04 -14.73 9.36
CA GLU A 87 5.75 -15.44 10.62
C GLU A 87 4.88 -16.68 10.35
N TRP A 88 3.91 -16.58 9.44
CA TRP A 88 3.13 -17.73 9.00
C TRP A 88 3.98 -18.76 8.25
N VAL A 89 4.85 -18.34 7.32
CA VAL A 89 5.75 -19.26 6.60
C VAL A 89 6.73 -19.94 7.55
N ARG A 90 7.29 -19.21 8.53
CA ARG A 90 8.17 -19.79 9.55
C ARG A 90 7.44 -20.82 10.41
N ALA A 91 6.23 -20.50 10.87
CA ALA A 91 5.39 -21.44 11.62
C ALA A 91 5.01 -22.68 10.78
N ALA A 92 4.90 -22.54 9.46
CA ALA A 92 4.66 -23.66 8.55
C ALA A 92 5.93 -24.50 8.27
N ALA A 93 7.13 -23.90 8.39
CA ALA A 93 8.42 -24.55 8.15
C ALA A 93 8.91 -25.39 9.35
N ASP A 94 8.47 -25.06 10.57
CA ASP A 94 8.78 -25.81 11.80
C ASP A 94 7.96 -27.12 11.88
N SER A 95 8.31 -28.06 11.01
CA SER A 95 8.16 -29.53 11.08
C SER A 95 6.81 -30.13 11.55
N SER A 96 5.90 -30.27 10.59
CA SER A 96 4.86 -31.32 10.39
C SER A 96 3.74 -30.81 9.45
N THR A 97 3.70 -29.50 9.26
CA THR A 97 2.68 -28.73 8.53
C THR A 97 2.85 -28.73 7.01
N LEU A 98 4.03 -29.09 6.47
CA LEU A 98 4.27 -29.12 5.02
C LEU A 98 3.42 -30.16 4.26
N LEU A 99 3.07 -31.28 4.90
CA LEU A 99 2.13 -32.28 4.36
C LEU A 99 0.66 -31.84 4.44
N SER A 100 0.39 -30.78 5.22
CA SER A 100 -0.93 -30.21 5.48
C SER A 100 -1.22 -28.98 4.59
N LEU A 101 -0.18 -28.34 4.04
CA LEU A 101 -0.32 -27.26 3.05
C LEU A 101 -0.90 -27.73 1.70
N THR A 102 -0.78 -29.02 1.38
CA THR A 102 -1.45 -29.64 0.22
C THR A 102 -2.84 -30.17 0.55
N GLY A 103 -3.24 -30.15 1.82
CA GLY A 103 -4.48 -30.73 2.31
C GLY A 103 -5.06 -29.92 3.46
N ALA A 104 -5.70 -28.79 3.15
CA ALA A 104 -6.79 -28.18 3.90
C ALA A 104 -6.84 -28.44 5.43
N ASP A 105 -5.78 -28.16 6.20
CA ASP A 105 -5.92 -28.01 7.65
C ASP A 105 -6.66 -26.70 7.91
N THR A 106 -7.98 -26.80 7.90
CA THR A 106 -8.95 -25.73 8.13
C THR A 106 -8.61 -24.88 9.35
N THR A 107 -7.98 -25.46 10.37
CA THR A 107 -7.61 -24.75 11.60
C THR A 107 -6.41 -23.83 11.42
N ALA A 108 -5.38 -24.23 10.67
CA ALA A 108 -4.21 -23.40 10.41
C ALA A 108 -4.62 -22.20 9.52
N THR A 109 -5.40 -22.47 8.48
CA THR A 109 -5.97 -21.46 7.59
C THR A 109 -6.89 -20.49 8.35
N ALA A 110 -7.74 -20.98 9.25
CA ALA A 110 -8.66 -20.14 10.02
C ALA A 110 -7.97 -19.25 11.05
N THR A 111 -6.77 -19.63 11.54
CA THR A 111 -6.06 -18.88 12.59
C THR A 111 -4.91 -18.02 12.07
N ALA A 112 -4.46 -18.23 10.82
CA ALA A 112 -3.36 -17.47 10.22
C ALA A 112 -3.55 -15.95 10.28
N ASP A 113 -4.79 -15.47 10.10
CA ASP A 113 -5.11 -14.05 10.07
C ASP A 113 -5.62 -13.49 11.41
N ALA A 114 -5.59 -14.29 12.49
CA ALA A 114 -6.12 -13.86 13.79
C ALA A 114 -5.47 -12.57 14.32
N PRO A 115 -4.14 -12.35 14.23
CA PRO A 115 -3.54 -11.09 14.66
C PRO A 115 -4.02 -9.88 13.85
N ALA A 116 -4.16 -10.02 12.53
CA ALA A 116 -4.66 -8.95 11.67
C ALA A 116 -6.12 -8.62 12.03
N LEU A 117 -6.96 -9.64 12.21
CA LEU A 117 -8.35 -9.46 12.61
C LEU A 117 -8.50 -8.79 13.98
N LEU A 118 -7.70 -9.20 14.97
CA LEU A 118 -7.70 -8.56 16.30
C LEU A 118 -7.23 -7.11 16.24
N ALA A 119 -6.24 -6.79 15.39
CA ALA A 119 -5.82 -5.42 15.14
C ALA A 119 -6.96 -4.58 14.55
N VAL A 120 -7.70 -5.13 13.57
CA VAL A 120 -8.89 -4.47 12.97
C VAL A 120 -9.92 -4.12 14.04
N LEU A 121 -10.32 -5.07 14.88
CA LEU A 121 -11.31 -4.84 15.94
C LEU A 121 -10.85 -3.76 16.92
N ASN A 122 -9.56 -3.73 17.26
CA ASN A 122 -9.00 -2.69 18.13
C ASN A 122 -8.99 -1.31 17.45
N ILE A 123 -8.63 -1.24 16.17
CA ILE A 123 -8.62 0.00 15.40
C ILE A 123 -10.04 0.54 15.29
N GLU A 124 -11.00 -0.28 14.83
CA GLU A 124 -12.41 0.13 14.68
C GLU A 124 -13.01 0.65 16.00
N ALA A 125 -12.70 0.00 17.12
CA ALA A 125 -13.14 0.45 18.44
C ALA A 125 -12.60 1.84 18.82
N LEU A 126 -11.38 2.18 18.40
CA LEU A 126 -10.73 3.46 18.69
C LEU A 126 -11.04 4.56 17.65
N THR A 127 -11.53 4.19 16.47
CA THR A 127 -11.83 5.13 15.37
C THR A 127 -13.32 5.26 15.07
N TYR A 128 -14.21 4.66 15.87
CA TYR A 128 -15.65 4.62 15.62
C TYR A 128 -16.28 6.03 15.43
N SER A 129 -15.74 7.05 16.09
CA SER A 129 -16.22 8.43 16.03
C SER A 129 -15.71 9.19 14.79
N ASN A 130 -14.72 8.65 14.07
CA ASN A 130 -14.14 9.26 12.89
C ASN A 130 -14.83 8.74 11.62
N GLY A 131 -15.92 9.40 11.20
CA GLY A 131 -16.65 9.05 9.98
C GLY A 131 -15.86 9.20 8.68
N GLY A 132 -14.69 9.85 8.70
CA GLY A 132 -13.78 9.98 7.56
C GLY A 132 -12.67 8.93 7.51
N PHE A 133 -12.58 8.04 8.50
CA PHE A 133 -11.53 7.06 8.61
C PHE A 133 -11.67 5.93 7.57
N PHE A 134 -10.56 5.59 6.90
CA PHE A 134 -10.51 4.47 5.96
C PHE A 134 -9.51 3.41 6.44
N LEU A 135 -9.99 2.18 6.62
CA LEU A 135 -9.17 1.03 7.02
C LEU A 135 -8.99 0.09 5.83
N SER A 136 -7.75 -0.28 5.55
CA SER A 136 -7.40 -1.33 4.58
C SER A 136 -6.61 -2.44 5.28
N VAL A 137 -6.93 -3.69 4.98
CA VAL A 137 -6.42 -4.87 5.67
C VAL A 137 -6.00 -5.92 4.65
N GLU A 138 -4.78 -6.39 4.79
CA GLU A 138 -4.28 -7.56 4.10
C GLU A 138 -4.65 -8.82 4.88
N PHE A 139 -5.09 -9.85 4.17
CA PHE A 139 -5.29 -11.20 4.67
C PHE A 139 -4.40 -12.19 3.89
N ILE A 140 -3.89 -13.20 4.58
CA ILE A 140 -3.22 -14.35 3.97
C ILE A 140 -4.27 -15.19 3.23
N HIS A 141 -5.40 -15.47 3.89
CA HIS A 141 -6.48 -16.27 3.32
C HIS A 141 -7.74 -15.44 3.12
N ARG A 142 -8.24 -15.42 1.88
CA ARG A 142 -9.46 -14.67 1.51
C ARG A 142 -10.71 -15.13 2.27
N GLU A 143 -10.74 -16.37 2.74
CA GLU A 143 -11.84 -16.96 3.49
C GLU A 143 -12.06 -16.19 4.82
N ASN A 144 -10.99 -15.64 5.38
CA ASN A 144 -11.01 -14.89 6.64
C ASN A 144 -11.52 -13.44 6.48
N MET A 145 -11.63 -12.93 5.25
CA MET A 145 -12.22 -11.59 4.98
C MET A 145 -13.66 -11.45 5.46
N GLN A 146 -14.34 -12.58 5.66
CA GLN A 146 -15.71 -12.62 6.16
C GLN A 146 -15.88 -12.09 7.58
N PHE A 147 -14.80 -12.05 8.35
CA PHE A 147 -14.82 -11.59 9.74
C PHE A 147 -14.71 -10.06 9.86
N VAL A 148 -14.56 -9.34 8.74
CA VAL A 148 -14.49 -7.89 8.71
C VAL A 148 -15.81 -7.32 8.20
N GLY A 149 -16.43 -6.45 9.00
CA GLY A 149 -17.67 -5.77 8.64
C GLY A 149 -18.90 -6.69 8.66
N ASP A 150 -19.83 -6.43 7.74
CA ASP A 150 -21.08 -7.17 7.63
C ASP A 150 -20.84 -8.57 7.02
N THR A 151 -21.31 -9.61 7.72
CA THR A 151 -21.17 -11.01 7.31
C THR A 151 -22.19 -11.42 6.25
N ASP A 152 -23.30 -10.68 6.15
CA ASP A 152 -24.37 -11.00 5.23
C ASP A 152 -23.98 -10.65 3.79
N THR A 153 -24.05 -11.67 2.94
CA THR A 153 -23.61 -11.59 1.53
C THR A 153 -24.55 -12.38 0.65
N LEU A 154 -24.61 -12.02 -0.62
CA LEU A 154 -25.27 -12.85 -1.63
C LEU A 154 -24.54 -14.19 -1.69
N ARG A 155 -25.25 -15.26 -1.32
CA ARG A 155 -24.70 -16.61 -1.36
C ARG A 155 -24.73 -17.11 -2.79
N ILE A 156 -23.57 -17.47 -3.31
CA ILE A 156 -23.41 -18.10 -4.62
C ILE A 156 -22.80 -19.49 -4.44
N ASN A 157 -23.10 -20.40 -5.37
CA ASN A 157 -22.53 -21.74 -5.38
C ASN A 157 -21.12 -21.76 -6.00
N GLU A 158 -20.26 -20.83 -5.58
CA GLU A 158 -18.90 -20.68 -6.08
C GLU A 158 -18.02 -20.02 -5.00
N VAL A 159 -17.08 -20.78 -4.45
CA VAL A 159 -16.25 -20.35 -3.31
C VAL A 159 -15.34 -19.17 -3.67
N TYR A 160 -14.80 -19.16 -4.89
CA TYR A 160 -13.89 -18.11 -5.34
C TYR A 160 -14.63 -16.77 -5.46
N GLY A 161 -15.72 -16.71 -6.23
CA GLY A 161 -16.56 -15.52 -6.38
C GLY A 161 -17.18 -15.00 -5.07
N GLN A 162 -17.46 -15.88 -4.10
CA GLN A 162 -18.10 -15.50 -2.83
C GLN A 162 -17.30 -14.44 -2.06
N ALA A 163 -15.96 -14.47 -2.13
CA ALA A 163 -15.10 -13.49 -1.48
C ALA A 163 -15.25 -12.08 -2.08
N PHE A 164 -15.51 -11.97 -3.38
CA PHE A 164 -15.66 -10.70 -4.10
C PHE A 164 -17.01 -10.03 -3.85
N LEU A 165 -18.01 -10.80 -3.42
CA LEU A 165 -19.35 -10.30 -3.08
C LEU A 165 -19.46 -9.84 -1.62
N ARG A 166 -18.36 -9.87 -0.86
CA ARG A 166 -18.36 -9.44 0.54
C ARG A 166 -18.37 -7.91 0.64
N PRO A 167 -19.20 -7.31 1.50
CA PRO A 167 -19.18 -5.89 1.83
C PRO A 167 -17.79 -5.32 2.11
N SER A 168 -16.96 -6.04 2.87
CA SER A 168 -15.59 -5.65 3.17
C SER A 168 -14.70 -5.56 1.92
N PHE A 169 -14.85 -6.49 0.99
CA PHE A 169 -14.11 -6.48 -0.27
C PHE A 169 -14.64 -5.40 -1.22
N MET A 170 -15.96 -5.34 -1.43
CA MET A 170 -16.59 -4.38 -2.34
C MET A 170 -16.32 -2.92 -1.93
N SER A 171 -16.17 -2.66 -0.63
CA SER A 171 -15.83 -1.36 -0.06
C SER A 171 -14.33 -0.99 -0.16
N GLY A 172 -13.48 -1.92 -0.60
CA GLY A 172 -12.03 -1.75 -0.70
C GLY A 172 -11.28 -1.86 0.63
N ARG A 173 -11.90 -2.43 1.68
CA ARG A 173 -11.31 -2.52 3.02
C ARG A 173 -10.43 -3.74 3.24
N VAL A 174 -10.59 -4.79 2.44
CA VAL A 174 -9.81 -6.02 2.57
C VAL A 174 -9.27 -6.48 1.22
N TYR A 175 -8.08 -7.07 1.24
CA TYR A 175 -7.51 -7.75 0.08
C TYR A 175 -6.69 -8.98 0.54
N ALA A 176 -6.47 -9.94 -0.37
CA ALA A 176 -5.55 -11.04 -0.15
C ALA A 176 -4.67 -11.24 -1.39
N PRO A 177 -3.37 -11.55 -1.24
CA PRO A 177 -2.46 -11.71 -2.37
C PRO A 177 -2.93 -12.72 -3.44
N VAL A 178 -3.58 -13.81 -3.04
CA VAL A 178 -4.14 -14.85 -3.94
C VAL A 178 -5.13 -14.28 -4.98
N MET A 179 -5.72 -13.10 -4.72
CA MET A 179 -6.59 -12.43 -5.69
C MET A 179 -5.83 -11.93 -6.93
N LEU A 180 -4.51 -11.73 -6.81
CA LEU A 180 -3.63 -11.32 -7.90
C LEU A 180 -3.21 -12.50 -8.78
N ASP A 181 -3.53 -13.76 -8.46
CA ASP A 181 -3.15 -14.91 -9.29
C ASP A 181 -3.76 -14.83 -10.70
N THR A 182 -4.96 -14.26 -10.81
CA THR A 182 -5.60 -14.02 -12.11
C THR A 182 -4.81 -13.02 -12.97
N LEU A 183 -4.04 -12.12 -12.35
CA LEU A 183 -3.19 -11.19 -13.08
C LEU A 183 -2.09 -11.92 -13.85
N VAL A 184 -1.57 -13.03 -13.33
CA VAL A 184 -0.58 -13.86 -14.03
C VAL A 184 -1.16 -14.40 -15.33
N CYS A 185 -2.39 -14.92 -15.28
CA CYS A 185 -3.10 -15.38 -16.46
C CYS A 185 -3.37 -14.24 -17.44
N GLN A 186 -3.80 -13.07 -16.94
CA GLN A 186 -4.09 -11.92 -17.80
C GLN A 186 -2.83 -11.32 -18.44
N ALA A 187 -1.69 -11.33 -17.75
CA ALA A 187 -0.40 -10.87 -18.26
C ALA A 187 0.14 -11.77 -19.38
N TYR A 188 -0.19 -13.06 -19.37
CA TYR A 188 0.14 -13.96 -20.48
C TYR A 188 -0.51 -13.53 -21.80
N TYR A 189 -1.79 -13.15 -21.75
CA TYR A 189 -2.53 -12.73 -22.95
C TYR A 189 -2.32 -11.26 -23.32
N ASN A 190 -2.01 -10.40 -22.34
CA ASN A 190 -1.89 -8.97 -22.51
C ASN A 190 -0.50 -8.49 -22.08
N GLY A 191 0.45 -8.44 -23.04
CA GLY A 191 1.84 -8.07 -22.77
C GLY A 191 2.03 -6.70 -22.10
N HIS A 192 1.13 -5.75 -22.36
CA HIS A 192 1.18 -4.39 -21.77
C HIS A 192 0.46 -4.25 -20.43
N LEU A 193 -0.26 -5.28 -19.96
CA LEU A 193 -1.11 -5.14 -18.78
C LEU A 193 -0.29 -4.80 -17.52
N LEU A 194 0.85 -5.48 -17.33
CA LEU A 194 1.71 -5.22 -16.18
C LEU A 194 2.32 -3.83 -16.23
N GLU A 195 2.71 -3.34 -17.41
CA GLU A 195 3.25 -2.00 -17.60
C GLU A 195 2.22 -0.93 -17.24
N ILE A 196 0.99 -1.09 -17.73
CA ILE A 196 -0.13 -0.17 -17.45
C ILE A 196 -0.42 -0.15 -15.94
N LEU A 197 -0.51 -1.31 -15.30
CA LEU A 197 -0.79 -1.38 -13.86
C LEU A 197 0.35 -0.79 -13.02
N GLN A 198 1.61 -1.06 -13.39
CA GLN A 198 2.77 -0.49 -12.70
C GLN A 198 2.80 1.03 -12.83
N GLN A 199 2.51 1.59 -14.01
CA GLN A 199 2.44 3.03 -14.19
C GLN A 199 1.27 3.66 -13.43
N LEU A 200 0.13 2.96 -13.34
CA LEU A 200 -1.04 3.44 -12.61
C LEU A 200 -0.84 3.44 -11.09
N ILE A 201 -0.19 2.40 -10.56
CA ILE A 201 0.07 2.24 -9.12
C ILE A 201 1.29 3.07 -8.69
N PHE A 202 2.37 3.02 -9.47
CA PHE A 202 3.65 3.69 -9.21
C PHE A 202 3.87 4.88 -10.14
N SER A 203 2.93 5.81 -10.09
CA SER A 203 2.90 7.01 -10.94
C SER A 203 4.12 7.93 -10.88
N HIS A 204 5.02 7.73 -9.92
CA HIS A 204 6.19 8.58 -9.66
C HIS A 204 7.53 7.84 -9.81
N GLY A 205 7.56 6.62 -10.35
CA GLY A 205 8.85 5.98 -10.63
C GLY A 205 8.74 4.49 -10.88
N ASN A 206 9.83 3.95 -11.41
CA ASN A 206 9.96 2.51 -11.61
C ASN A 206 10.35 1.84 -10.27
N VAL A 207 9.38 1.74 -9.36
CA VAL A 207 9.56 1.04 -8.07
C VAL A 207 10.00 -0.40 -8.30
N THR A 208 9.54 -1.05 -9.38
CA THR A 208 9.98 -2.38 -9.79
C THR A 208 11.49 -2.45 -10.02
N HIS A 209 12.06 -1.47 -10.71
CA HIS A 209 13.50 -1.37 -10.95
C HIS A 209 14.28 -1.09 -9.67
N ALA A 210 13.80 -0.14 -8.84
CA ALA A 210 14.42 0.16 -7.55
C ALA A 210 14.41 -1.05 -6.61
N LEU A 211 13.28 -1.77 -6.54
CA LEU A 211 13.12 -2.99 -5.75
C LEU A 211 13.97 -4.14 -6.32
N GLY A 212 14.03 -4.28 -7.65
CA GLY A 212 14.89 -5.25 -8.31
C GLY A 212 16.36 -5.05 -7.96
N LEU A 213 16.85 -3.81 -8.06
CA LEU A 213 18.20 -3.44 -7.63
C LEU A 213 18.45 -3.70 -6.13
N ALA A 214 17.48 -3.36 -5.27
CA ALA A 214 17.59 -3.62 -3.83
C ALA A 214 17.67 -5.13 -3.53
N LYS A 215 16.84 -5.94 -4.18
CA LYS A 215 16.86 -7.41 -4.05
C LYS A 215 18.15 -8.03 -4.58
N LEU A 216 18.68 -7.54 -5.71
CA LEU A 216 19.97 -7.98 -6.24
C LEU A 216 21.11 -7.67 -5.26
N ARG A 217 21.14 -6.46 -4.69
CA ARG A 217 22.09 -6.07 -3.65
C ARG A 217 21.98 -6.95 -2.39
N GLN A 218 20.75 -7.24 -1.94
CA GLN A 218 20.50 -8.11 -0.80
C GLN A 218 20.94 -9.56 -1.07
N ALA A 219 20.85 -10.02 -2.32
CA ALA A 219 21.35 -11.32 -2.77
C ALA A 219 22.88 -11.34 -2.98
N GLY A 220 23.60 -10.26 -2.68
CA GLY A 220 25.05 -10.16 -2.91
C GLY A 220 25.43 -10.01 -4.39
N ILE A 221 24.46 -9.77 -5.27
CA ILE A 221 24.64 -9.53 -6.71
C ILE A 221 24.74 -8.02 -6.91
N GLY A 222 25.82 -7.44 -6.38
CA GLY A 222 26.24 -6.06 -6.64
C GLY A 222 27.70 -6.11 -7.08
N GLY A 223 27.98 -5.70 -8.31
CA GLY A 223 29.29 -5.83 -8.94
C GLY A 223 30.41 -5.24 -8.09
N ASP A 224 31.26 -6.13 -7.58
CA ASP A 224 32.58 -5.80 -7.09
C ASP A 224 33.56 -6.10 -8.23
N GLY A 225 34.09 -5.05 -8.87
CA GLY A 225 35.26 -5.14 -9.76
C GLY A 225 35.02 -5.03 -11.27
N SER A 226 35.00 -3.80 -11.79
CA SER A 226 35.97 -3.35 -12.81
C SER A 226 35.90 -1.83 -12.93
N GLY A 227 36.87 -1.15 -12.31
CA GLY A 227 37.23 0.20 -12.70
C GLY A 227 37.87 0.16 -14.08
N ASP A 228 37.33 0.97 -15.00
CA ASP A 228 38.09 1.95 -15.78
C ASP A 228 37.12 2.64 -16.74
N ASP A 229 37.13 3.97 -16.69
CA ASP A 229 36.81 4.90 -17.78
C ASP A 229 35.39 4.83 -18.41
N ASP A 230 34.43 5.56 -17.84
CA ASP A 230 33.87 6.76 -18.51
C ASP A 230 33.00 7.57 -17.53
N GLY A 231 33.13 8.89 -17.58
CA GLY A 231 32.47 9.80 -16.66
C GLY A 231 30.95 9.87 -16.86
N GLY A 232 30.22 10.10 -15.77
CA GLY A 232 29.01 10.95 -15.79
C GLY A 232 27.84 10.54 -16.71
N GLY A 233 27.79 9.30 -17.21
CA GLY A 233 26.68 8.80 -18.02
C GLY A 233 25.50 8.38 -17.15
N ALA A 234 24.68 9.33 -16.71
CA ALA A 234 23.27 9.05 -16.50
C ALA A 234 22.76 8.28 -17.74
N PRO A 235 21.96 7.20 -17.61
CA PRO A 235 21.41 6.53 -18.78
C PRO A 235 20.72 7.58 -19.65
N SER A 236 21.31 7.82 -20.82
CA SER A 236 21.02 8.91 -21.76
C SER A 236 19.78 8.63 -22.60
N HIS A 237 18.76 8.07 -21.96
CA HIS A 237 17.40 8.42 -22.32
C HIS A 237 16.85 9.21 -21.14
N PRO A 238 16.77 10.55 -21.25
CA PRO A 238 15.72 11.23 -20.52
C PRO A 238 14.45 10.55 -21.00
N LEU A 239 13.87 9.68 -20.16
CA LEU A 239 12.44 9.41 -20.27
C LEU A 239 11.83 10.80 -20.38
N PRO A 240 11.13 11.11 -21.49
CA PRO A 240 10.59 12.44 -21.69
C PRO A 240 9.91 12.83 -20.39
N GLU A 241 10.25 13.99 -19.81
CA GLU A 241 9.58 14.53 -18.63
C GLU A 241 8.11 14.14 -18.74
N ALA A 242 7.71 13.16 -17.91
CA ALA A 242 6.53 12.35 -18.23
C ALA A 242 5.39 13.32 -18.47
N ALA A 243 4.90 13.36 -19.70
CA ALA A 243 3.84 14.26 -20.12
C ALA A 243 2.61 13.95 -19.27
N GLY A 244 2.50 14.62 -18.12
CA GLY A 244 1.57 14.32 -17.03
C GLY A 244 1.60 12.86 -16.57
N SER A 245 2.30 12.54 -15.47
CA SER A 245 2.07 11.27 -14.78
C SER A 245 0.59 11.18 -14.39
N GLY A 246 -0.15 10.24 -14.98
CA GLY A 246 -1.55 10.01 -14.61
C GLY A 246 -1.63 9.39 -13.23
N HIS A 247 -2.28 10.07 -12.29
CA HIS A 247 -2.54 9.56 -10.94
C HIS A 247 -4.01 9.18 -10.79
N VAL A 248 -4.27 8.16 -9.98
CA VAL A 248 -5.63 7.82 -9.56
C VAL A 248 -6.01 8.67 -8.35
N PHE A 249 -7.10 9.40 -8.47
CA PHE A 249 -7.68 10.17 -7.36
C PHE A 249 -9.10 9.72 -7.08
N LEU A 250 -9.47 9.74 -5.80
CA LEU A 250 -10.85 9.65 -5.35
C LEU A 250 -11.31 11.06 -4.92
N VAL A 251 -12.31 11.60 -5.61
CA VAL A 251 -12.84 12.95 -5.34
C VAL A 251 -14.36 12.94 -5.21
N PRO A 252 -14.96 13.84 -4.42
CA PRO A 252 -16.41 13.95 -4.34
C PRO A 252 -17.00 14.41 -5.67
N VAL A 253 -18.18 13.89 -6.01
CA VAL A 253 -18.97 14.38 -7.15
C VAL A 253 -19.53 15.78 -6.82
N PRO A 254 -19.41 16.77 -7.73
CA PRO A 254 -19.98 18.10 -7.54
C PRO A 254 -21.47 18.09 -7.27
N ARG A 255 -21.95 18.95 -6.36
CA ARG A 255 -23.38 19.11 -6.07
C ARG A 255 -24.24 19.39 -7.31
N ARG A 256 -23.70 20.14 -8.27
CA ARG A 256 -24.39 20.47 -9.54
C ARG A 256 -24.57 19.29 -10.49
N LEU A 257 -23.85 18.19 -10.27
CA LEU A 257 -24.00 16.94 -11.00
C LEU A 257 -24.84 15.92 -10.24
N HIS A 258 -25.33 16.23 -9.04
CA HIS A 258 -26.30 15.37 -8.37
C HIS A 258 -27.54 15.20 -9.23
N ARG A 259 -28.05 13.96 -9.32
CA ARG A 259 -29.16 13.56 -10.20
C ARG A 259 -28.87 13.64 -11.71
N ALA A 260 -27.67 14.08 -12.12
CA ALA A 260 -27.23 13.95 -13.50
C ALA A 260 -26.79 12.51 -13.79
N SER A 261 -26.61 12.20 -15.07
CA SER A 261 -26.13 10.88 -15.51
C SER A 261 -24.61 10.77 -15.40
N TYR A 262 -24.09 9.54 -15.27
CA TYR A 262 -22.65 9.28 -15.31
C TYR A 262 -22.02 9.76 -16.61
N ALA A 263 -22.72 9.69 -17.75
CA ALA A 263 -22.25 10.27 -19.02
C ALA A 263 -22.00 11.78 -18.93
N SER A 264 -22.83 12.50 -18.16
CA SER A 264 -22.65 13.94 -17.94
C SER A 264 -21.41 14.22 -17.10
N LEU A 265 -21.16 13.43 -16.05
CA LEU A 265 -19.93 13.49 -15.26
C LEU A 265 -18.70 13.13 -16.09
N PHE A 266 -18.80 12.09 -16.92
CA PHE A 266 -17.73 11.66 -17.81
C PHE A 266 -17.32 12.80 -18.75
N SER A 267 -18.29 13.40 -19.44
CA SER A 267 -18.06 14.54 -20.33
C SER A 267 -17.47 15.73 -19.56
N TYR A 268 -18.01 16.03 -18.37
CA TYR A 268 -17.53 17.10 -17.52
C TYR A 268 -16.05 16.93 -17.12
N CYS A 269 -15.66 15.74 -16.66
CA CYS A 269 -14.28 15.42 -16.29
C CYS A 269 -13.33 15.48 -17.49
N CYS A 270 -13.72 14.88 -18.62
CA CYS A 270 -12.87 14.84 -19.82
C CYS A 270 -12.64 16.23 -20.40
N PHE A 271 -13.70 17.02 -20.58
CA PHE A 271 -13.58 18.31 -21.28
C PHE A 271 -13.13 19.46 -20.38
N LYS A 272 -13.54 19.50 -19.11
CA LYS A 272 -13.15 20.60 -18.20
C LYS A 272 -11.87 20.33 -17.44
N HIS A 273 -11.61 19.07 -17.05
CA HIS A 273 -10.52 18.73 -16.13
C HIS A 273 -9.43 17.86 -16.77
N ARG A 274 -9.58 17.47 -18.05
CA ARG A 274 -8.67 16.52 -18.72
C ARG A 274 -8.46 15.26 -17.88
N ALA A 275 -9.53 14.80 -17.25
CA ALA A 275 -9.54 13.67 -16.34
C ALA A 275 -10.49 12.59 -16.83
N ILE A 276 -10.10 11.32 -16.69
CA ILE A 276 -10.91 10.17 -17.12
C ILE A 276 -11.52 9.52 -15.88
N PRO A 277 -12.85 9.62 -15.65
CA PRO A 277 -13.49 8.91 -14.55
C PRO A 277 -13.68 7.43 -14.91
N ILE A 278 -13.24 6.54 -14.02
CA ILE A 278 -13.19 5.09 -14.25
C ILE A 278 -14.16 4.29 -13.38
N ALA A 279 -14.54 4.83 -12.21
CA ALA A 279 -15.44 4.15 -11.29
C ALA A 279 -16.12 5.14 -10.33
N LEU A 280 -17.25 4.74 -9.76
CA LEU A 280 -17.85 5.43 -8.61
C LEU A 280 -17.55 4.67 -7.32
N TYR A 281 -17.34 5.41 -6.24
CA TYR A 281 -17.37 4.91 -4.86
C TYR A 281 -18.65 5.43 -4.22
N ARG A 282 -19.60 4.53 -4.00
CA ARG A 282 -20.98 4.87 -3.69
C ARG A 282 -21.43 4.20 -2.40
N ALA A 283 -22.20 4.92 -1.60
CA ALA A 283 -22.94 4.35 -0.49
C ALA A 283 -24.27 3.74 -0.96
N ALA A 284 -24.54 2.52 -0.54
CA ALA A 284 -25.84 1.88 -0.52
C ALA A 284 -26.31 1.73 0.93
N ILE A 285 -27.61 1.53 1.12
CA ILE A 285 -28.15 1.16 2.44
C ILE A 285 -28.29 -0.36 2.46
N HIS A 286 -27.56 -1.02 3.34
CA HIS A 286 -27.63 -2.46 3.59
C HIS A 286 -27.91 -2.68 5.07
N HIS A 287 -28.97 -3.43 5.42
CA HIS A 287 -29.40 -3.62 6.82
C HIS A 287 -29.45 -2.34 7.68
N ARG A 288 -29.95 -1.23 7.10
CA ARG A 288 -30.03 0.10 7.74
C ARG A 288 -28.67 0.74 8.08
N GLN A 289 -27.58 0.19 7.56
CA GLN A 289 -26.23 0.74 7.66
C GLN A 289 -25.74 1.20 6.28
N PRO A 290 -24.93 2.27 6.21
CA PRO A 290 -24.30 2.67 4.96
C PRO A 290 -23.20 1.66 4.59
N LEU A 291 -23.35 1.02 3.44
CA LEU A 291 -22.34 0.17 2.82
C LEU A 291 -21.74 0.89 1.63
N TRP A 292 -20.44 1.18 1.68
CA TRP A 292 -19.72 1.71 0.54
C TRP A 292 -19.29 0.60 -0.41
N TYR A 293 -19.35 0.85 -1.72
CA TYR A 293 -18.85 -0.09 -2.72
C TYR A 293 -18.27 0.62 -3.94
N VAL A 294 -17.35 -0.05 -4.61
CA VAL A 294 -16.80 0.38 -5.90
C VAL A 294 -17.70 -0.12 -7.03
N MET A 295 -18.14 0.79 -7.89
CA MET A 295 -18.87 0.52 -9.12
C MET A 295 -17.96 0.87 -10.32
N PRO A 296 -17.19 -0.10 -10.84
CA PRO A 296 -16.34 0.13 -12.00
C PRO A 296 -17.19 0.33 -13.25
N ASN A 297 -16.75 1.24 -14.13
CA ASN A 297 -17.41 1.58 -15.40
C ASN A 297 -18.95 1.64 -15.33
N PRO A 298 -19.53 2.56 -14.54
CA PRO A 298 -20.98 2.68 -14.45
C PRO A 298 -21.64 2.92 -15.81
N ALA A 299 -22.85 2.39 -16.00
CA ALA A 299 -23.62 2.64 -17.22
C ALA A 299 -23.77 4.15 -17.48
N PRO A 300 -23.78 4.60 -18.76
CA PRO A 300 -23.93 6.02 -19.11
C PRO A 300 -25.17 6.67 -18.48
N THR A 301 -26.24 5.90 -18.29
CA THR A 301 -27.52 6.30 -17.68
C THR A 301 -27.53 6.26 -16.15
N CYS A 302 -26.48 5.77 -15.50
CA CYS A 302 -26.39 5.68 -14.05
C CYS A 302 -26.54 7.08 -13.43
N VAL A 303 -27.54 7.26 -12.57
CA VAL A 303 -27.82 8.55 -11.91
C VAL A 303 -26.88 8.75 -10.73
N LEU A 304 -26.26 9.91 -10.66
CA LEU A 304 -25.35 10.33 -9.59
C LEU A 304 -26.12 10.75 -8.34
N ARG A 305 -25.59 10.40 -7.17
CA ARG A 305 -26.21 10.61 -5.86
C ARG A 305 -25.39 11.57 -5.01
N GLU A 306 -26.04 12.15 -4.02
CA GLU A 306 -25.34 12.87 -2.97
C GLU A 306 -24.42 11.90 -2.20
N GLY A 307 -23.18 12.33 -1.96
CA GLY A 307 -22.16 11.52 -1.29
C GLY A 307 -21.36 10.60 -2.20
N ASP A 308 -21.73 10.47 -3.49
CA ASP A 308 -20.90 9.74 -4.45
C ASP A 308 -19.51 10.35 -4.54
N ARG A 309 -18.50 9.50 -4.63
CA ARG A 309 -17.14 9.87 -5.02
C ARG A 309 -16.81 9.17 -6.33
N VAL A 310 -15.87 9.73 -7.08
CA VAL A 310 -15.45 9.21 -8.38
C VAL A 310 -13.95 8.93 -8.37
N TYR A 311 -13.58 7.73 -8.80
CA TYR A 311 -12.21 7.40 -9.15
C TYR A 311 -11.92 7.95 -10.52
N LEU A 312 -10.84 8.72 -10.64
CA LEU A 312 -10.43 9.35 -11.89
C LEU A 312 -8.93 9.26 -12.09
N ILE A 313 -8.52 9.25 -13.35
CA ILE A 313 -7.13 9.34 -13.78
C ILE A 313 -6.90 10.77 -14.27
N ALA A 314 -5.94 11.47 -13.67
CA ALA A 314 -5.56 12.84 -14.05
C ALA A 314 -4.10 13.13 -13.70
N SER A 315 -3.48 14.10 -14.36
CA SER A 315 -2.10 14.53 -14.05
C SER A 315 -1.97 15.26 -12.71
N THR A 316 -3.05 15.91 -12.25
CA THR A 316 -3.12 16.62 -10.98
C THR A 316 -4.48 16.38 -10.35
N ARG A 317 -4.56 16.40 -9.02
CA ARG A 317 -5.84 16.18 -8.31
C ARG A 317 -6.86 17.23 -8.73
N PRO A 318 -7.94 16.86 -9.46
CA PRO A 318 -8.88 17.85 -9.96
C PRO A 318 -9.82 18.30 -8.83
N SER A 319 -10.05 19.60 -8.77
CA SER A 319 -11.08 20.20 -7.91
C SER A 319 -12.38 20.27 -8.69
N LEU A 320 -13.21 19.24 -8.54
CA LEU A 320 -14.53 19.22 -9.16
C LEU A 320 -15.47 20.16 -8.36
N GLN A 321 -15.38 21.47 -8.62
CA GLN A 321 -16.38 22.46 -8.20
C GLN A 321 -17.50 22.54 -9.24
#